data_AF-A0A661PUR8-F1
#
_entry.id   AF-A0A661PUR8-F1
#
_cell.length_a   1.000
_cell.length_b   1.000
_cell.length_c   1.000
_cell.angle_alpha   90.00
_cell.angle_beta   90.00
_cell.angle_gamma   90.00
#
_symmetry.space_group_name_H-M   'P 1'
#
loop_
_entity.id
_entity.type
_entity.pdbx_description
1 polymer ?
#
loop_
_entity_poly.entity_id
_entity_poly.type
_entity_poly.pdbx_seq_one_letter_code
_entity_poly.pdbx_strand_id
1 'polypeptide(L)' 'QQTAIKAQEQAHENHRLSILQFHENIISTNDLLAARTLLTRAETNLQAAHYGILLANAQLSFALGQDPLPDSEQN' A
#
# COMPACT_ATOMS: atom_id res chain seq x y z
N GLN A 1 3.59 2.19 -9.64
CA GLN A 1 2.74 2.90 -8.66
C GLN A 1 1.25 2.76 -8.99
N GLN A 2 0.80 3.13 -10.20
CA GLN A 2 -0.62 3.10 -10.59
C GLN A 2 -1.31 1.73 -10.39
N THR A 3 -0.58 0.63 -10.57
CA THR A 3 -1.10 -0.73 -10.34
C THR A 3 -1.47 -0.98 -8.87
N ALA A 4 -0.65 -0.54 -7.92
CA ALA A 4 -0.92 -0.75 -6.49
C ALA A 4 -2.08 0.14 -5.99
N ILE A 5 -2.20 1.35 -6.53
CA ILE A 5 -3.33 2.26 -6.25
C ILE A 5 -4.63 1.62 -6.73
N LYS A 6 -4.69 1.21 -8.01
CA LYS A 6 -5.88 0.55 -8.58
C LYS A 6 -6.25 -0.74 -7.83
N ALA A 7 -5.26 -1.52 -7.40
CA ALA A 7 -5.50 -2.73 -6.61
C ALA A 7 -6.12 -2.41 -5.23
N GLN A 8 -5.68 -1.33 -4.58
CA GLN A 8 -6.27 -0.87 -3.33
C GLN A 8 -7.70 -0.37 -3.52
N GLU A 9 -7.97 0.40 -4.57
CA GLU A 9 -9.32 0.88 -4.90
C GLU A 9 -10.28 -0.30 -5.15
N GLN A 10 -9.84 -1.30 -5.92
CA GLN A 10 -10.63 -2.50 -6.19
C GLN A 10 -10.89 -3.32 -4.93
N ALA A 11 -9.89 -3.51 -4.07
CA ALA A 11 -10.05 -4.25 -2.83
C ALA A 11 -10.97 -3.51 -1.84
N HIS A 12 -10.95 -2.17 -1.84
CA HIS A 12 -11.83 -1.35 -1.03
C HIS A 12 -13.28 -1.51 -1.47
N GLU A 13 -13.55 -1.42 -2.78
CA GLU A 13 -14.91 -1.60 -3.29
C GLU A 13 -15.41 -3.04 -3.09
N ASN A 14 -14.53 -4.04 -3.25
CA ASN A 14 -14.87 -5.43 -2.93
C ASN A 14 -15.32 -5.57 -1.46
N HIS A 15 -14.55 -5.06 -0.50
CA HIS A 15 -14.90 -5.12 0.92
C HIS A 15 -16.21 -4.35 1.22
N ARG A 16 -16.42 -3.19 0.59
CA ARG A 16 -17.67 -2.42 0.73
C ARG A 16 -18.89 -3.23 0.28
N LEU A 17 -18.80 -3.88 -0.88
CA LEU A 17 -19.86 -4.75 -1.39
C LEU A 17 -20.06 -5.99 -0.50
N SER A 18 -18.97 -6.57 0.02
CA SER A 18 -19.05 -7.70 0.95
C SER A 18 -19.77 -7.35 2.25
N ILE A 19 -19.58 -6.14 2.80
CA ILE A 19 -20.37 -5.67 3.97
C ILE A 19 -21.86 -5.68 3.65
N LEU A 20 -22.25 -5.13 2.50
CA LEU A 20 -23.65 -5.07 2.09
C LEU A 20 -24.23 -6.50 1.91
N GLN A 21 -23.50 -7.37 1.22
CA GLN A 21 -23.92 -8.76 1.03
C GLN A 21 -24.02 -9.53 2.34
N PHE A 22 -23.12 -9.28 3.30
CA PHE A 22 -23.16 -9.92 4.60
C PHE A 22 -24.39 -9.50 5.40
N HIS A 23 -24.74 -8.20 5.40
CA HIS A 23 -25.96 -7.72 6.05
C HIS A 23 -27.24 -8.32 5.46
N GLU A 24 -27.25 -8.58 4.15
CA GLU A 24 -28.35 -9.26 3.45
C GLU A 24 -28.28 -10.80 3.59
N ASN A 25 -27.38 -11.35 4.41
CA ASN A 25 -27.15 -12.79 4.61
C ASN A 25 -26.81 -13.55 3.31
N ILE A 26 -26.22 -12.88 2.32
CA ILE A 26 -25.82 -13.45 1.01
C ILE A 26 -24.47 -14.18 1.12
N ILE A 27 -23.54 -13.63 1.91
CA ILE A 27 -22.22 -14.22 2.14
C ILE A 27 -22.01 -14.53 3.63
N SER A 28 -21.03 -15.39 3.93
CA SER A 28 -20.69 -15.73 5.30
C SER A 28 -19.73 -14.73 5.95
N THR A 29 -19.58 -14.82 7.28
CA THR A 29 -18.57 -14.04 8.02
C THR A 29 -17.15 -14.32 7.52
N ASN A 30 -16.86 -15.54 7.06
CA ASN A 30 -15.55 -15.90 6.51
C ASN A 30 -15.26 -15.16 5.20
N ASP A 31 -16.26 -15.02 4.33
CA ASP A 31 -16.12 -14.27 3.07
C ASP A 31 -15.89 -12.78 3.33
N LEU A 32 -16.62 -12.21 4.30
CA LEU A 32 -16.41 -10.83 4.74
C LEU A 32 -14.99 -10.64 5.31
N LEU A 33 -14.51 -11.56 6.14
CA LEU A 33 -13.16 -11.53 6.69
C LEU A 33 -12.09 -11.66 5.59
N ALA A 34 -12.33 -12.50 4.58
CA ALA A 34 -11.44 -12.64 3.44
C ALA A 34 -11.35 -11.33 2.63
N ALA A 35 -12.48 -10.68 2.35
CA ALA A 35 -12.51 -9.37 1.68
C ALA A 35 -11.75 -8.30 2.48
N ARG A 36 -11.89 -8.30 3.82
CA ARG A 36 -11.15 -7.38 4.68
C ARG A 36 -9.65 -7.64 4.64
N THR A 37 -9.26 -8.91 4.65
CA THR A 37 -7.87 -9.32 4.57
C THR A 37 -7.25 -8.90 3.23
N LEU A 38 -8.00 -9.02 2.13
CA LEU A 38 -7.58 -8.55 0.81
C LEU A 38 -7.35 -7.04 0.78
N LEU A 39 -8.27 -6.25 1.35
CA LEU A 39 -8.10 -4.80 1.48
C LEU A 39 -6.83 -4.42 2.26
N THR A 40 -6.66 -4.99 3.47
CA THR A 40 -5.47 -4.73 4.30
C THR A 40 -4.17 -5.06 3.55
N ARG A 41 -4.17 -6.16 2.78
CA ARG A 41 -3.01 -6.53 1.97
C ARG A 41 -2.75 -5.54 0.85
N ALA A 42 -3.79 -5.05 0.17
CA ALA A 42 -3.65 -4.07 -0.90
C ALA A 42 -3.11 -2.73 -0.38
N GLU A 43 -3.58 -2.28 0.78
CA GLU A 43 -3.06 -1.08 1.47
C GLU A 43 -1.58 -1.24 1.85
N THR A 44 -1.21 -2.39 2.42
CA THR A 44 0.18 -2.70 2.76
C THR A 44 1.08 -2.69 1.52
N ASN A 45 0.61 -3.29 0.42
CA ASN A 45 1.36 -3.30 -0.84
C ASN A 45 1.51 -1.89 -1.44
N LEU A 46 0.50 -1.04 -1.34
CA LEU A 46 0.58 0.35 -1.78
C LEU A 46 1.63 1.12 -0.98
N GLN A 47 1.65 0.96 0.34
CA GLN A 47 2.66 1.59 1.20
C GLN A 47 4.07 1.09 0.87
N ALA A 48 4.23 -0.22 0.66
CA ALA A 48 5.51 -0.81 0.26
C ALA A 48 5.98 -0.27 -1.10
N ALA A 49 5.08 -0.13 -2.07
CA ALA A 49 5.39 0.46 -3.37
C ALA A 49 5.84 1.91 -3.24
N HIS A 50 5.18 2.70 -2.38
CA HIS A 50 5.55 4.10 -2.14
C HIS A 50 6.97 4.21 -1.55
N TYR A 51 7.26 3.49 -0.46
CA TYR A 51 8.59 3.48 0.12
C TYR A 51 9.66 2.89 -0.80
N GLY A 52 9.29 1.92 -1.65
CA GLY A 52 10.19 1.35 -2.65
C GLY A 52 10.73 2.41 -3.62
N ILE A 53 9.91 3.39 -4.03
CA ILE A 53 10.41 4.51 -4.87
C ILE A 53 11.33 5.44 -4.08
N LEU A 54 10.96 5.78 -2.85
CA LEU A 54 11.79 6.66 -2.02
C LEU A 54 13.18 6.05 -1.80
N LEU A 55 13.23 4.75 -1.51
CA LEU A 55 14.48 4.01 -1.37
C LEU A 55 15.27 3.95 -2.69
N ALA A 56 14.61 3.64 -3.80
CA ALA A 56 15.26 3.59 -5.11
C ALA A 56 15.86 4.96 -5.51
N ASN A 57 15.16 6.06 -5.21
CA ASN A 57 15.66 7.40 -5.45
C ASN A 57 16.87 7.72 -4.55
N ALA A 58 16.81 7.39 -3.26
CA ALA A 58 17.93 7.59 -2.35
C ALA A 58 19.18 6.78 -2.78
N GLN A 59 18.98 5.53 -3.20
CA GLN A 59 20.05 4.68 -3.73
C GLN A 59 20.65 5.26 -5.03
N LEU A 60 19.81 5.81 -5.91
CA LEU A 60 20.27 6.48 -7.13
C LEU A 60 21.09 7.72 -6.80
N SER A 61 20.62 8.59 -5.91
CA SER A 61 21.36 9.79 -5.47
C SER A 61 22.72 9.43 -4.87
N PHE A 62 22.75 8.41 -4.00
CA PHE A 62 24.01 7.90 -3.43
C PHE A 62 24.97 7.39 -4.52
N ALA A 63 24.47 6.59 -5.47
CA ALA A 63 25.30 6.06 -6.56
C ALA A 63 25.85 7.15 -7.50
N LEU A 64 25.15 8.28 -7.62
CA LEU A 64 25.58 9.44 -8.38
C LEU A 64 26.53 10.38 -7.59
N GLY A 65 26.83 10.07 -6.33
CA GLY A 65 27.61 10.95 -5.45
C GLY A 65 26.87 12.24 -5.07
N GLN A 66 25.55 12.27 -5.26
CA GLN A 66 24.68 13.37 -4.86
C GLN A 66 24.23 13.13 -3.41
N ASP A 67 25.18 13.16 -2.49
CA ASP A 67 24.86 13.04 -1.08
C ASP A 67 24.66 14.46 -0.50
N PRO A 68 23.47 14.84 -0.05
CA PRO A 68 23.35 15.79 1.03
C PRO A 68 23.37 14.98 2.34
N LEU A 69 24.53 14.43 2.71
CA LEU A 69 24.77 14.27 4.14
C LEU A 69 24.73 15.70 4.70
N PRO A 70 23.90 16.00 5.71
CA PRO A 70 23.98 17.29 6.35
C PRO A 70 25.42 17.48 6.83
N ASP A 71 26.03 18.59 6.45
CA ASP A 71 27.28 19.12 7.00
C ASP A 71 27.09 19.49 8.50
N SER A 72 26.54 18.57 9.31
CA SER A 72 26.43 18.71 10.75
C SER A 72 27.53 17.87 11.39
N GLU A 73 28.76 18.37 11.32
CA GLU A 73 29.77 18.34 12.40
C GLU A 73 31.07 19.00 11.91
N GLN A 74 30.99 20.28 11.55
CA GLN A 74 32.16 21.18 11.50
C GLN A 74 31.83 22.49 12.23
N ASN A 75 31.54 22.41 13.53
CA ASN A 75 31.93 23.41 14.52
C ASN A 75 31.69 22.92 15.95
#